data_AF-A0A1V9XFZ9-F1
#
_entry.id   AF-A0A1V9XFZ9-F1
#
_cell.length_a   1.000
_cell.length_b   1.000
_cell.length_c   1.000
_cell.angle_alpha   90.00
_cell.angle_beta   90.00
_cell.angle_gamma   90.00
#
_symmetry.space_group_name_H-M   'P 1'
#
loop_
_entity.id
_entity.type
_entity.pdbx_description
1 polymer ?
#
loop_
_entity_poly.entity_id
_entity_poly.type
_entity_poly.pdbx_seq_one_letter_code
_entity_poly.pdbx_strand_id
1 'polypeptide(L)'
;VQSILNAGEEYKKNVPKHICLAILEEKLNFEDISRMAVWCHALGAKYISFFDPLGTLMGSSKVLEEELKKKFFECRIPKDEMVFLQPGEKFNSLNVDNDATVARILDVKDGQKKAGDVISSILNDAISNKENPLSNVNEFSVLDIEARLIGKLLCII
;
A
#
# COMPACT_ATOMS: atom_id res chain seq x y z
N VAL A 1 -17.63 29.24 -11.74
CA VAL A 1 -16.76 29.14 -10.54
C VAL A 1 -17.34 28.16 -9.53
N GLN A 2 -18.57 28.36 -9.02
CA GLN A 2 -19.20 27.42 -8.07
C GLN A 2 -19.33 25.98 -8.61
N SER A 3 -19.66 25.82 -9.89
CA SER A 3 -19.73 24.51 -10.55
C SER A 3 -18.38 23.78 -10.62
N ILE A 4 -17.28 24.52 -10.80
CA ILE A 4 -15.91 23.98 -10.85
C ILE A 4 -15.46 23.58 -9.45
N LEU A 5 -15.76 24.39 -8.44
CA LEU A 5 -15.47 24.08 -7.04
C LEU A 5 -16.27 22.85 -6.57
N ASN A 6 -17.54 22.75 -6.93
CA ASN A 6 -18.38 21.60 -6.60
C ASN A 6 -17.89 20.31 -7.28
N ALA A 7 -17.46 20.38 -8.55
CA ALA A 7 -16.85 19.25 -9.25
C ALA A 7 -15.53 18.81 -8.60
N GLY A 8 -14.73 19.76 -8.10
CA GLY A 8 -13.51 19.46 -7.35
C GLY A 8 -13.76 18.72 -6.02
N GLU A 9 -14.79 19.14 -5.28
CA GLU A 9 -15.19 18.49 -4.02
C GLU A 9 -15.82 17.10 -4.24
N GLU A 10 -16.55 16.90 -5.34
CA GLU A 10 -17.05 15.59 -5.73
C GLU A 10 -15.92 14.64 -6.15
N TYR A 11 -14.92 15.15 -6.88
CA TYR A 11 -13.76 14.36 -7.29
C TYR A 11 -12.96 13.87 -6.09
N LYS A 12 -12.71 14.73 -5.09
CA LYS A 12 -12.02 14.36 -3.84
C LYS A 12 -12.68 13.19 -3.10
N LYS A 13 -14.00 13.04 -3.16
CA LYS A 13 -14.72 11.92 -2.51
C LYS A 13 -14.45 10.57 -3.17
N ASN A 14 -14.04 10.58 -4.44
CA ASN A 14 -13.85 9.38 -5.25
C ASN A 14 -12.37 9.06 -5.50
N VAL A 15 -11.43 9.80 -4.90
CA VAL A 15 -10.01 9.48 -5.02
C VAL A 15 -9.70 8.21 -4.23
N PRO A 16 -9.00 7.22 -4.82
CA PRO A 16 -8.56 6.05 -4.09
C PRO A 16 -7.69 6.45 -2.91
N LYS A 17 -8.05 5.99 -1.71
CA LYS A 17 -7.21 6.17 -0.52
C LYS A 17 -5.85 5.49 -0.68
N HIS A 18 -5.78 4.43 -1.48
CA HIS A 18 -4.57 3.67 -1.77
C HIS A 18 -4.36 3.58 -3.28
N ILE A 19 -3.18 4.00 -3.74
CA ILE A 19 -2.72 3.88 -5.12
C ILE A 19 -1.49 2.96 -5.15
N CYS A 20 -1.49 2.00 -6.08
CA CYS A 20 -0.32 1.17 -6.36
C CYS A 20 0.25 1.55 -7.73
N LEU A 21 1.54 1.85 -7.77
CA LEU A 21 2.31 2.15 -8.96
C LEU A 21 3.14 0.91 -9.31
N ALA A 22 2.69 0.19 -10.34
CA ALA A 22 3.44 -0.93 -10.92
C ALA A 22 4.42 -0.40 -11.96
N ILE A 23 5.71 -0.54 -11.68
CA ILE A 23 6.81 -0.05 -12.51
C ILE A 23 7.37 -1.26 -13.27
N LEU A 24 7.16 -1.25 -14.57
CA LEU A 24 7.46 -2.39 -15.46
C LEU A 24 8.65 -2.09 -16.39
N GLU A 25 9.18 -0.88 -16.31
CA GLU A 25 10.33 -0.42 -17.05
C GLU A 25 11.61 -1.12 -16.57
N GLU A 26 12.46 -1.53 -17.51
CA GLU A 26 13.74 -2.18 -17.20
C GLU A 26 14.72 -1.24 -16.46
N LYS A 27 14.62 0.07 -16.72
CA LYS A 27 15.45 1.10 -16.09
C LYS A 27 14.58 2.01 -15.25
N LEU A 28 14.85 2.02 -13.96
CA LEU A 28 14.13 2.87 -13.01
C LEU A 28 14.61 4.32 -13.09
N ASN A 29 13.67 5.25 -13.16
CA ASN A 29 13.92 6.66 -12.92
C ASN A 29 13.27 7.08 -11.59
N PHE A 30 14.07 7.14 -10.52
CA PHE A 30 13.59 7.51 -9.19
C PHE A 30 12.99 8.93 -9.13
N GLU A 31 13.42 9.84 -9.99
CA GLU A 31 12.84 11.18 -10.06
C GLU A 31 11.40 11.15 -10.60
N ASP A 32 11.14 10.38 -11.65
CA ASP A 32 9.78 10.28 -12.20
C ASP A 32 8.85 9.50 -11.26
N ILE A 33 9.37 8.45 -10.62
CA ILE A 33 8.63 7.67 -9.62
C ILE A 33 8.22 8.55 -8.43
N SER A 34 9.14 9.38 -7.92
CA SER A 34 8.86 10.28 -6.80
C SER A 34 7.93 11.44 -7.19
N ARG A 35 8.00 11.95 -8.43
CA ARG A 35 7.01 12.90 -8.95
C ARG A 35 5.61 12.29 -9.00
N MET A 36 5.48 11.04 -9.45
CA MET A 36 4.20 10.33 -9.42
C MET A 36 3.66 10.22 -8.01
N ALA A 37 4.51 9.93 -7.02
CA ALA A 37 4.11 9.86 -5.61
C ALA A 37 3.59 11.21 -5.07
N VAL A 38 4.26 12.32 -5.41
CA VAL A 38 3.79 13.66 -5.05
C VAL A 38 2.43 13.95 -5.67
N TRP A 39 2.19 13.54 -6.92
CA TRP A 39 0.88 13.70 -7.54
C TRP A 39 -0.19 12.86 -6.86
N CYS A 40 0.11 11.61 -6.49
CA CYS A 40 -0.80 10.79 -5.70
C CYS A 40 -1.16 11.45 -4.36
N HIS A 41 -0.16 11.98 -3.64
CA HIS A 41 -0.36 12.73 -2.41
C HIS A 41 -1.24 13.97 -2.64
N ALA A 42 -0.95 14.77 -3.68
CA ALA A 42 -1.72 15.97 -4.01
C ALA A 42 -3.18 15.67 -4.40
N LEU A 43 -3.44 14.49 -4.96
CA LEU A 43 -4.81 14.00 -5.23
C LEU A 43 -5.54 13.58 -3.94
N GLY A 44 -4.83 13.37 -2.83
CA GLY A 44 -5.40 12.94 -1.55
C GLY A 44 -5.26 11.45 -1.26
N ALA A 45 -4.40 10.73 -1.99
CA ALA A 45 -4.07 9.35 -1.64
C ALA A 45 -3.30 9.31 -0.32
N LYS A 46 -3.78 8.51 0.63
CA LYS A 46 -3.13 8.31 1.93
C LYS A 46 -2.07 7.21 1.89
N TYR A 47 -2.20 6.28 0.95
CA TYR A 47 -1.29 5.15 0.81
C TYR A 47 -0.80 5.07 -0.63
N ILE A 48 0.52 4.95 -0.76
CA ILE A 48 1.20 4.80 -2.04
C ILE A 48 2.08 3.56 -1.94
N SER A 49 1.85 2.60 -2.84
CA SER A 49 2.69 1.42 -2.95
C SER A 49 3.41 1.40 -4.27
N PHE A 50 4.70 1.07 -4.25
CA PHE A 50 5.49 0.87 -5.46
C PHE A 50 5.75 -0.62 -5.61
N PHE A 51 5.50 -1.16 -6.79
CA PHE A 51 5.75 -2.55 -7.10
C PHE A 51 6.62 -2.65 -8.34
N ASP A 52 7.68 -3.46 -8.26
CA ASP A 52 8.41 -3.89 -9.44
C ASP A 52 8.60 -5.42 -9.44
N PRO A 53 8.34 -6.09 -10.56
CA PRO A 53 8.42 -7.55 -10.62
C PRO A 53 9.86 -8.07 -10.54
N LEU A 54 10.85 -7.20 -10.80
CA LEU A 54 12.28 -7.56 -10.78
C LEU A 54 12.94 -7.36 -9.41
N GLY A 55 12.26 -6.72 -8.45
CA GLY A 55 12.79 -6.45 -7.11
C GLY A 55 13.93 -5.41 -7.06
N THR A 56 14.12 -4.65 -8.12
CA THR A 56 15.11 -3.57 -8.24
C THR A 56 14.79 -2.42 -7.28
N LEU A 57 13.50 -2.08 -7.09
CA LEU A 57 13.07 -1.09 -6.11
C LEU A 57 13.40 -1.55 -4.69
N MET A 58 13.15 -2.82 -4.37
CA MET A 58 13.49 -3.37 -3.05
C MET A 58 14.99 -3.25 -2.76
N GLY A 59 15.84 -3.55 -3.74
CA GLY A 59 17.29 -3.37 -3.60
C GLY A 59 17.74 -1.91 -3.48
N SER A 60 16.89 -0.98 -3.92
CA SER A 60 17.18 0.46 -3.98
C SER A 60 16.27 1.28 -3.05
N SER A 61 15.72 0.67 -1.98
CA SER A 61 14.68 1.30 -1.15
C SER A 61 15.12 2.63 -0.54
N LYS A 62 16.37 2.75 -0.11
CA LYS A 62 16.96 3.97 0.43
C LYS A 62 17.06 5.08 -0.61
N VAL A 63 17.41 4.73 -1.85
CA VAL A 63 17.50 5.71 -2.96
C VAL A 63 16.12 6.27 -3.26
N LEU A 64 15.10 5.40 -3.29
CA LEU A 64 13.72 5.85 -3.45
C LEU A 64 13.25 6.73 -2.28
N GLU A 65 13.55 6.35 -1.04
CA GLU A 65 13.21 7.15 0.14
C GLU A 65 13.83 8.56 0.08
N GLU A 66 15.12 8.65 -0.26
CA GLU A 66 15.83 9.93 -0.39
C GLU A 66 15.24 10.80 -1.49
N GLU A 67 14.95 10.22 -2.66
CA GLU A 67 14.36 10.96 -3.76
C GLU A 67 12.91 11.40 -3.45
N LEU A 68 12.13 10.57 -2.75
CA LEU A 68 10.81 10.96 -2.23
C LEU A 68 10.90 12.13 -1.26
N LYS A 69 11.77 12.06 -0.25
CA LYS A 69 11.97 13.16 0.70
C LYS A 69 12.38 14.45 0.01
N LYS A 70 13.28 14.35 -0.98
CA LYS A 70 13.73 15.47 -1.80
C LYS A 70 12.57 16.08 -2.60
N LYS A 71 11.80 15.29 -3.35
CA LYS A 71 10.68 15.81 -4.15
C LYS A 71 9.58 16.41 -3.30
N PHE A 72 9.21 15.77 -2.19
CA PHE A 72 8.22 16.33 -1.26
C PHE A 72 8.68 17.68 -0.70
N PHE A 73 9.95 17.79 -0.31
CA PHE A 73 10.55 19.05 0.13
C PHE A 73 10.54 20.13 -0.96
N GLU A 74 10.91 19.79 -2.20
CA GLU A 74 10.85 20.72 -3.35
C GLU A 74 9.43 21.26 -3.60
N CYS A 75 8.42 20.42 -3.38
CA CYS A 75 7.01 20.80 -3.45
C CYS A 75 6.48 21.51 -2.20
N ARG A 76 7.34 21.83 -1.22
CA ARG A 76 7.00 22.48 0.05
C ARG A 76 6.01 21.70 0.90
N ILE A 77 5.98 20.38 0.74
CA ILE A 77 5.21 19.48 1.60
C ILE A 77 6.03 19.26 2.89
N PRO A 78 5.41 19.41 4.08
CA PRO A 78 6.09 19.16 5.35
C PRO A 78 6.71 17.76 5.45
N LYS A 79 7.81 17.64 6.20
CA LYS A 79 8.58 16.38 6.28
C LYS A 79 7.82 15.25 6.96
N ASP A 80 6.90 15.59 7.84
CA ASP A 80 6.01 14.73 8.60
C ASP A 80 4.79 14.27 7.78
N GLU A 81 4.46 14.95 6.69
CA GLU A 81 3.36 14.56 5.81
C GLU A 81 3.69 13.38 4.86
N MET A 82 4.93 12.91 4.85
CA MET A 82 5.34 11.72 4.10
C MET A 82 6.16 10.78 4.96
N VAL A 83 5.64 9.56 5.13
CA VAL A 83 6.31 8.48 5.85
C VAL A 83 6.62 7.37 4.87
N PHE A 84 7.90 7.00 4.76
CA PHE A 84 8.33 5.88 3.95
C PHE A 84 8.55 4.64 4.82
N LEU A 85 7.81 3.57 4.56
CA LEU A 85 7.99 2.27 5.20
C LEU A 85 9.14 1.53 4.54
N GLN A 86 10.17 1.21 5.31
CA GLN A 86 11.24 0.36 4.81
C GLN A 86 10.75 -1.09 4.63
N PRO A 87 11.37 -1.84 3.70
CA PRO A 87 11.10 -3.26 3.55
C PRO A 87 11.13 -4.03 4.88
N GLY A 88 10.02 -4.68 5.22
CA GLY A 88 9.88 -5.47 6.44
C GLY A 88 9.31 -4.72 7.65
N GLU A 89 9.21 -3.39 7.59
CA GLU A 89 8.52 -2.62 8.63
C GLU A 89 7.01 -2.82 8.54
N LYS A 90 6.35 -2.79 9.71
CA LYS A 90 4.89 -2.88 9.81
C LYS A 90 4.30 -1.48 9.93
N PHE A 91 3.14 -1.28 9.33
CA PHE A 91 2.42 -0.01 9.45
C PHE A 91 2.09 0.30 10.93
N ASN A 92 1.59 -0.70 11.66
CA ASN A 92 1.18 -0.58 13.07
C ASN A 92 2.33 -0.25 14.04
N SER A 93 3.60 -0.31 13.61
CA SER A 93 4.74 0.09 14.45
C SER A 93 5.05 1.58 14.39
N LEU A 94 4.35 2.35 13.55
CA LEU A 94 4.60 3.77 13.38
C LEU A 94 3.50 4.62 14.01
N ASN A 95 3.90 5.61 14.79
CA ASN A 95 3.04 6.73 15.17
C ASN A 95 2.94 7.66 13.96
N VAL A 96 2.15 7.25 12.98
CA VAL A 96 1.85 8.08 11.80
C VAL A 96 0.73 9.02 12.20
N ASP A 97 0.93 10.34 12.05
CA ASP A 97 -0.17 11.29 12.16
C ASP A 97 -1.26 10.91 11.15
N ASN A 98 -2.53 10.99 11.55
CA ASN A 98 -3.67 10.57 10.72
C ASN A 98 -3.71 11.24 9.33
N ASP A 99 -2.98 12.34 9.16
CA ASP A 99 -2.93 13.07 7.91
C ASP A 99 -1.76 12.74 6.97
N ALA A 100 -0.71 12.09 7.46
CA ALA A 100 0.46 11.78 6.65
C ALA A 100 0.16 10.74 5.56
N THR A 101 0.87 10.88 4.44
CA THR A 101 0.86 9.91 3.35
C THR A 101 1.94 8.87 3.57
N VAL A 102 1.56 7.60 3.46
CA VAL A 102 2.45 6.47 3.69
C VAL A 102 2.83 5.83 2.37
N ALA A 103 4.13 5.81 2.13
CA ALA A 103 4.77 5.25 0.95
C ALA A 103 5.46 3.93 1.31
N ARG A 104 5.35 2.90 0.47
CA ARG A 104 6.06 1.62 0.69
C ARG A 104 6.39 0.91 -0.61
N ILE A 105 7.38 0.02 -0.56
CA ILE A 105 7.66 -0.91 -1.66
C ILE A 105 6.97 -2.25 -1.38
N LEU A 106 6.50 -2.89 -2.45
CA LEU A 106 5.94 -4.23 -2.48
C LEU A 106 6.79 -5.12 -3.41
N ASP A 107 6.99 -6.36 -3.00
CA ASP A 107 7.59 -7.43 -3.80
C ASP A 107 6.56 -8.53 -4.07
N VAL A 108 6.86 -9.41 -5.04
CA VAL A 108 6.10 -10.63 -5.35
C VAL A 108 5.89 -11.48 -4.10
N LYS A 109 6.91 -11.53 -3.23
CA LYS A 109 6.85 -12.25 -1.95
C LYS A 109 5.78 -11.69 -1.01
N ASP A 110 5.46 -10.39 -1.08
CA ASP A 110 4.40 -9.82 -0.24
C ASP A 110 3.03 -10.40 -0.62
N GLY A 111 2.78 -10.70 -1.89
CA GLY A 111 1.56 -11.37 -2.33
C GLY A 111 1.50 -12.83 -1.85
N GLN A 112 2.57 -13.59 -2.09
CA GLN A 112 2.64 -15.00 -1.74
C GLN A 112 2.61 -15.25 -0.22
N LYS A 113 3.38 -14.46 0.53
CA LYS A 113 3.42 -14.53 1.99
C LYS A 113 2.06 -14.20 2.59
N LYS A 114 1.36 -13.17 2.09
CA LYS A 114 0.01 -12.83 2.57
C LYS A 114 -1.00 -13.95 2.32
N ALA A 115 -0.98 -14.53 1.12
CA ALA A 115 -1.81 -15.69 0.82
C ALA A 115 -1.50 -16.86 1.79
N GLY A 116 -0.21 -17.15 2.01
CA GLY A 116 0.24 -18.15 2.96
C GLY A 116 -0.19 -17.88 4.41
N ASP A 117 -0.09 -16.63 4.87
CA ASP A 117 -0.47 -16.21 6.22
C ASP A 117 -1.99 -16.30 6.44
N VAL A 118 -2.78 -15.98 5.41
CA VAL A 118 -4.25 -16.08 5.44
C VAL A 118 -4.67 -17.54 5.47
N ILE A 119 -4.11 -18.37 4.58
CA ILE A 119 -4.36 -19.81 4.55
C ILE A 119 -3.99 -20.44 5.89
N SER A 120 -2.82 -20.12 6.43
CA SER A 120 -2.36 -20.64 7.72
C SER A 120 -3.29 -20.23 8.87
N SER A 121 -3.79 -18.99 8.86
CA SER A 121 -4.78 -18.52 9.83
C SER A 121 -6.08 -19.32 9.77
N ILE A 122 -6.62 -19.53 8.57
CA ILE A 122 -7.87 -20.28 8.36
C ILE A 122 -7.69 -21.73 8.83
N LEU A 123 -6.56 -22.35 8.49
CA LEU A 123 -6.26 -23.72 8.90
C LEU A 123 -6.12 -23.82 10.43
N ASN A 124 -5.44 -22.87 11.06
CA ASN A 124 -5.29 -22.84 12.52
C ASN A 124 -6.64 -22.66 13.23
N ASP A 125 -7.52 -21.80 12.71
CA ASP A 125 -8.87 -21.61 13.25
C ASP A 125 -9.69 -22.92 13.15
N ALA A 126 -9.66 -23.60 12.00
CA ALA A 126 -10.37 -24.85 11.77
C ALA A 126 -9.87 -25.98 12.69
N ILE A 127 -8.54 -26.09 12.86
CA ILE A 127 -7.91 -27.05 13.78
C ILE A 127 -8.32 -26.75 15.23
N SER A 128 -8.32 -25.49 15.64
CA SER A 128 -8.74 -25.06 16.98
C SER A 128 -10.20 -25.41 17.27
N ASN A 129 -11.06 -25.32 16.26
CA ASN A 129 -12.48 -25.65 16.37
C ASN A 129 -12.80 -27.15 16.16
N LYS A 130 -11.77 -28.00 15.96
CA LYS A 130 -11.89 -29.43 15.63
C LYS A 130 -12.73 -29.72 14.38
N GLU A 131 -12.80 -28.74 13.47
CA GLU A 131 -13.43 -28.90 12.17
C GLU A 131 -12.46 -29.57 11.19
N ASN A 132 -12.98 -30.20 10.13
CA ASN A 132 -12.10 -30.74 9.10
C ASN A 132 -11.49 -29.59 8.29
N PRO A 133 -10.15 -29.40 8.31
CA PRO A 133 -9.52 -28.25 7.66
C PRO A 133 -9.74 -28.22 6.14
N LEU A 134 -10.03 -29.37 5.52
CA LEU A 134 -10.19 -29.52 4.07
C LEU A 134 -11.66 -29.43 3.62
N SER A 135 -12.64 -29.53 4.51
CA SER A 135 -14.06 -29.34 4.14
C SER A 135 -14.43 -27.87 3.97
N ASN A 136 -13.78 -26.97 4.71
CA ASN A 136 -14.08 -25.54 4.68
C ASN A 136 -13.40 -24.81 3.50
N VAL A 137 -12.32 -25.33 2.92
CA VAL A 137 -11.56 -24.65 1.84
C VAL A 137 -12.39 -24.48 0.56
N ASN A 138 -13.31 -25.42 0.29
CA ASN A 138 -14.21 -25.35 -0.86
C ASN A 138 -15.45 -24.46 -0.62
N GLU A 139 -15.66 -23.97 0.60
CA GLU A 139 -16.84 -23.18 0.99
C GLU A 139 -16.54 -21.69 1.18
N PHE A 140 -15.26 -21.29 1.22
CA PHE A 140 -14.90 -19.88 1.24
C PHE A 140 -15.15 -19.26 -0.14
N SER A 141 -16.17 -18.41 -0.24
CA SER A 141 -16.34 -17.58 -1.42
C SER A 141 -15.18 -16.60 -1.54
N VAL A 142 -14.89 -16.12 -2.76
CA VAL A 142 -13.89 -15.06 -2.97
C VAL A 142 -14.17 -13.86 -2.07
N LEU A 143 -15.44 -13.58 -1.77
CA LEU A 143 -15.89 -12.52 -0.85
C LEU A 143 -15.51 -12.78 0.62
N ASP A 144 -15.50 -14.03 1.08
CA ASP A 144 -15.09 -14.39 2.45
C ASP A 144 -13.57 -14.27 2.62
N ILE A 145 -12.84 -14.64 1.58
CA ILE A 145 -11.38 -14.45 1.50
C ILE A 145 -11.08 -12.96 1.44
N GLU A 146 -11.79 -12.18 0.61
CA GLU A 146 -11.68 -10.72 0.54
C GLU A 146 -12.02 -10.05 1.87
N ALA A 147 -13.08 -10.45 2.58
CA ALA A 147 -13.46 -9.86 3.86
C ALA A 147 -12.40 -10.11 4.96
N ARG A 148 -11.83 -11.33 5.01
CA ARG A 148 -10.73 -11.67 5.93
C ARG A 148 -9.40 -11.02 5.52
N LEU A 149 -9.16 -10.87 4.21
CA LEU A 149 -8.05 -10.09 3.68
C LEU A 149 -8.21 -8.61 4.05
N ILE A 150 -9.40 -8.01 3.90
CA ILE A 150 -9.70 -6.61 4.26
C ILE A 150 -9.45 -6.36 5.75
N GLY A 151 -9.88 -7.28 6.62
CA GLY A 151 -9.60 -7.22 8.06
C GLY A 151 -8.11 -7.27 8.43
N LYS A 152 -7.27 -7.95 7.62
CA LYS A 152 -5.80 -7.95 7.76
C LYS A 152 -5.10 -6.87 6.91
N LEU A 153 -5.75 -6.35 5.88
CA LEU A 153 -5.33 -5.21 5.05
C LEU A 153 -5.39 -3.92 5.84
N LEU A 154 -6.26 -3.82 6.85
CA LEU A 154 -6.24 -2.76 7.87
C LEU A 154 -4.98 -2.77 8.77
N CYS A 155 -4.11 -3.79 8.68
CA CYS A 155 -2.77 -3.77 9.28
C CYS A 155 -1.67 -3.41 8.25
N ILE A 156 -2.06 -3.07 7.03
CA ILE A 156 -1.19 -2.66 5.91
C ILE A 156 -1.56 -1.24 5.43
N ILE A 157 -2.84 -0.87 5.54
CA ILE A 157 -3.35 0.50 5.60
C ILE A 157 -2.97 1.05 6.95
#